data_AF-A0A7S4I5U1-F1
#
_entry.id   AF-A0A7S4I5U1-F1
#
_cell.length_a   1.000
_cell.length_b   1.000
_cell.length_c   1.000
_cell.angle_alpha   90.00
_cell.angle_beta   90.00
_cell.angle_gamma   90.00
#
_symmetry.space_group_name_H-M   'P 1'
#
loop_
_entity.id
_entity.type
_entity.pdbx_description
1 polymer ?
#
loop_
_entity_poly.entity_id
_entity_poly.type
_entity_poly.pdbx_seq_one_letter_code
_entity_poly.pdbx_strand_id
1 'polypeptide(L)'
;KEHHQSYNPDPFAGLSMHWFESMVYFSAALFLSVCSPFWIVRLLYKALLIFPLEGHSGHGTWKIESSHNHYIHHAKFNWNFGSSPLWDKVMRTHYPKDVDP
;
A
#
# COMPACT_ATOMS: atom_id res chain seq x y z
N LYS A 1 -12.52 -6.02 -5.39
CA LYS A 1 -11.23 -6.49 -4.83
C LYS A 1 -10.30 -6.84 -5.98
N GLU A 2 -10.09 -5.93 -6.94
CA GLU A 2 -9.37 -6.29 -8.18
C GLU A 2 -7.85 -6.22 -7.95
N HIS A 3 -7.37 -5.18 -7.26
CA HIS A 3 -5.96 -5.00 -6.94
C HIS A 3 -5.37 -6.16 -6.12
N HIS A 4 -6.07 -6.59 -5.07
CA HIS A 4 -5.65 -7.70 -4.21
C HIS A 4 -5.97 -9.10 -4.78
N GLN A 5 -6.50 -9.19 -6.00
CA GLN A 5 -6.66 -10.45 -6.74
C GLN A 5 -5.47 -10.71 -7.67
N SER A 6 -4.59 -9.72 -7.90
CA SER A 6 -3.38 -9.94 -8.66
C SER A 6 -2.37 -10.75 -7.85
N TYR A 7 -2.17 -12.01 -8.24
CA TYR A 7 -1.13 -12.86 -7.67
C TYR A 7 0.29 -12.37 -8.01
N ASN A 8 0.44 -11.55 -9.05
CA ASN A 8 1.70 -10.93 -9.43
C ASN A 8 1.64 -9.43 -9.12
N PRO A 9 2.31 -8.94 -8.06
CA PRO A 9 2.40 -7.52 -7.77
C PRO A 9 3.43 -6.88 -8.73
N ASP A 10 3.06 -6.80 -10.01
CA ASP A 10 3.83 -6.09 -11.02
C ASP A 10 3.54 -4.57 -10.97
N PRO A 11 4.39 -3.73 -11.60
CA PRO A 11 4.30 -2.28 -11.48
C PRO A 11 2.98 -1.71 -12.01
N PHE A 12 2.32 -2.41 -12.93
CA PHE A 12 1.07 -1.97 -13.54
C PHE A 12 -0.15 -2.41 -12.72
N ALA A 13 -0.01 -3.44 -11.88
CA ALA A 13 -1.01 -3.83 -10.90
C ALA A 13 -1.07 -2.88 -9.68
N GLY A 14 -0.06 -2.02 -9.48
CA GLY A 14 0.08 -1.17 -8.29
C GLY A 14 -1.07 -0.20 -8.02
N LEU A 15 -1.79 0.22 -9.06
CA LEU A 15 -2.95 1.10 -8.99
C LEU A 15 -4.16 0.55 -9.75
N SER A 16 -4.17 -0.73 -10.11
CA SER A 16 -5.27 -1.39 -10.82
C SER A 16 -6.43 -1.72 -9.86
N MET A 17 -6.92 -0.70 -9.18
CA MET A 17 -8.04 -0.77 -8.25
C MET A 17 -9.36 -0.59 -9.00
N HIS A 18 -10.43 -1.19 -8.47
CA HIS A 18 -11.78 -0.84 -8.93
C HIS A 18 -12.03 0.65 -8.69
N TRP A 19 -12.84 1.34 -9.52
CA TRP A 19 -13.04 2.79 -9.40
C TRP A 19 -13.45 3.23 -7.99
N PHE A 20 -14.25 2.41 -7.29
CA PHE A 20 -14.68 2.67 -5.91
C PHE A 20 -13.53 2.53 -4.91
N GLU A 21 -12.66 1.53 -5.08
CA GLU A 21 -11.46 1.34 -4.26
C GLU A 21 -10.51 2.53 -4.44
N SER A 22 -10.32 3.00 -5.69
CA SER A 22 -9.55 4.21 -5.98
C SER A 22 -10.16 5.45 -5.31
N MET A 23 -11.49 5.62 -5.36
CA MET A 23 -12.16 6.76 -4.72
C MET A 23 -11.91 6.80 -3.22
N VAL A 24 -12.05 5.65 -2.54
CA VAL A 24 -11.77 5.53 -1.10
C VAL A 24 -10.29 5.80 -0.82
N TYR A 25 -9.38 5.22 -1.60
CA TYR A 25 -7.93 5.41 -1.45
C TYR A 25 -7.51 6.89 -1.57
N PHE A 26 -7.98 7.59 -2.61
CA PHE A 26 -7.65 8.99 -2.83
C PHE A 26 -8.41 9.97 -1.92
N SER A 27 -9.46 9.53 -1.22
CA SER A 27 -10.21 10.36 -0.27
C SER A 27 -9.35 10.85 0.90
N ALA A 28 -8.26 10.15 1.25
CA ALA A 28 -7.32 10.56 2.29
C ALA A 28 -6.70 11.94 2.01
N ALA A 29 -6.36 12.24 0.74
CA ALA A 29 -5.85 13.55 0.36
C ALA A 29 -6.93 14.65 0.42
N LEU A 30 -8.19 14.31 0.12
CA LEU A 30 -9.34 15.22 0.26
C LEU A 30 -9.62 15.56 1.72
N PHE A 31 -9.53 14.59 2.62
CA PHE A 31 -9.74 14.85 4.04
C PHE A 31 -8.74 15.89 4.58
N LEU A 32 -7.47 15.77 4.18
CA LEU A 32 -6.42 16.73 4.56
C LEU A 32 -6.56 18.09 3.85
N SER A 33 -7.29 18.15 2.73
CA SER A 33 -7.50 19.39 1.97
C SER A 33 -8.31 20.44 2.71
N VAL A 34 -9.13 20.03 3.68
CA VAL A 34 -9.92 20.96 4.52
C VAL A 34 -9.01 21.85 5.37
N CYS A 35 -7.86 21.34 5.79
CA CYS A 35 -6.95 22.01 6.72
C CYS A 35 -5.60 22.41 6.12
N SER A 36 -5.39 22.16 4.82
CA SER A 36 -4.07 22.30 4.18
C SER A 36 -4.12 23.18 2.94
N PRO A 37 -3.06 23.98 2.67
CA PRO A 37 -2.91 24.68 1.39
C PRO A 37 -3.02 23.73 0.18
N PHE A 38 -3.61 24.23 -0.91
CA PHE A 38 -3.82 23.45 -2.14
C PHE A 38 -2.55 22.77 -2.70
N TRP A 39 -1.37 23.38 -2.52
CA TRP A 39 -0.13 22.78 -3.00
C TRP A 39 0.26 21.52 -2.22
N ILE A 40 -0.06 21.43 -0.92
CA ILE A 40 0.14 20.22 -0.10
C ILE A 40 -0.78 19.12 -0.61
N VAL A 41 -2.04 19.44 -0.87
CA VAL A 41 -3.02 18.48 -1.40
C VAL A 41 -2.56 17.91 -2.74
N ARG A 42 -2.09 18.76 -3.65
CA ARG A 42 -1.51 18.33 -4.94
C ARG A 42 -0.29 17.43 -4.76
N LEU A 43 0.57 17.72 -3.77
CA LEU A 43 1.73 16.90 -3.46
C LEU A 43 1.30 15.53 -2.89
N LEU A 44 0.30 15.50 -2.02
CA LEU A 44 -0.27 14.25 -1.47
C LEU A 44 -0.87 13.37 -2.56
N TYR A 45 -1.61 13.94 -3.52
CA TYR A 45 -2.12 13.17 -4.66
C TYR A 45 -1.00 12.53 -5.48
N LYS A 46 0.10 13.25 -5.73
CA LYS A 46 1.28 12.69 -6.42
C LYS A 46 1.92 11.59 -5.58
N ALA A 47 2.04 11.78 -4.26
CA ALA A 47 2.58 10.77 -3.35
C ALA A 47 1.73 9.48 -3.36
N LEU A 48 0.40 9.61 -3.33
CA LEU A 48 -0.55 8.49 -3.42
C LEU A 48 -0.45 7.72 -4.74
N LEU A 49 0.02 8.36 -5.82
CA LEU A 49 0.29 7.69 -7.10
C LEU A 49 1.66 7.00 -7.13
N ILE A 50 2.69 7.62 -6.56
CA ILE A 50 4.08 7.17 -6.72
C ILE A 50 4.45 6.11 -5.68
N PHE A 51 4.09 6.30 -4.42
CA PHE A 51 4.60 5.45 -3.33
C PHE A 51 4.13 3.98 -3.41
N PRO A 52 2.91 3.65 -3.84
CA PRO A 52 2.51 2.25 -4.02
C PRO A 52 3.34 1.50 -5.07
N LEU A 53 3.96 2.21 -6.04
CA LEU A 53 4.72 1.57 -7.12
C LEU A 53 5.97 0.85 -6.61
N GLU A 54 6.55 1.29 -5.48
CA GLU A 54 7.73 0.66 -4.89
C GLU A 54 7.46 -0.81 -4.52
N GLY A 55 6.35 -1.07 -3.82
CA GLY A 55 5.93 -2.41 -3.41
C GLY A 55 5.52 -3.32 -4.58
N HIS A 56 5.33 -2.73 -5.75
CA HIS A 56 4.94 -3.39 -7.00
C HIS A 56 6.07 -3.47 -8.02
N SER A 57 7.29 -3.04 -7.68
CA SER A 57 8.42 -3.00 -8.62
C SER A 57 8.91 -4.38 -9.09
N GLY A 58 8.46 -5.47 -8.46
CA GLY A 58 8.96 -6.83 -8.69
C GLY A 58 10.41 -7.08 -8.25
N HIS A 59 11.12 -6.05 -7.77
CA HIS A 59 12.53 -6.11 -7.34
C HIS A 59 12.70 -6.16 -5.82
N GLY A 60 11.66 -6.63 -5.11
CA GLY A 60 11.70 -6.82 -3.66
C GLY A 60 12.70 -7.89 -3.27
N THR A 61 13.82 -7.49 -2.67
CA THR A 61 14.71 -8.46 -1.99
C THR A 61 14.26 -8.62 -0.54
N TRP A 62 14.59 -9.74 0.10
CA TRP A 62 14.39 -9.93 1.55
C TRP A 62 15.07 -8.86 2.43
N LYS A 63 15.94 -8.03 1.84
CA LYS A 63 16.60 -6.89 2.48
C LYS A 63 15.75 -5.61 2.44
N ILE A 64 14.69 -5.58 1.62
CA ILE A 64 13.73 -4.49 1.47
C ILE A 64 12.41 -4.98 2.08
N GLU A 65 12.28 -4.77 3.40
CA GLU A 65 11.15 -5.26 4.21
C GLU A 65 9.79 -4.81 3.65
N SER A 66 9.72 -3.63 3.00
CA SER A 66 8.49 -3.08 2.38
C SER A 66 7.94 -3.98 1.26
N SER A 67 8.75 -4.34 0.25
CA SER A 67 8.30 -5.17 -0.87
C SER A 67 7.90 -6.57 -0.44
N HIS A 68 8.62 -7.16 0.52
CA HIS A 68 8.28 -8.49 1.04
C HIS A 68 6.98 -8.47 1.86
N ASN A 69 6.83 -7.48 2.75
CA ASN A 69 5.59 -7.31 3.51
C ASN A 69 4.39 -7.04 2.60
N HIS A 70 4.60 -6.29 1.51
CA HIS A 70 3.58 -6.00 0.51
C HIS A 70 3.18 -7.25 -0.29
N TYR A 71 4.13 -8.11 -0.64
CA TYR A 71 3.82 -9.42 -1.20
C TYR A 71 2.95 -10.26 -0.24
N ILE A 72 3.33 -10.31 1.05
CA ILE A 72 2.52 -10.99 2.07
C ILE A 72 1.14 -10.35 2.19
N HIS A 73 1.02 -9.03 2.10
CA HIS A 73 -0.29 -8.35 2.12
C HIS A 73 -1.20 -8.86 0.98
N HIS A 74 -0.67 -8.94 -0.24
CA HIS A 74 -1.41 -9.50 -1.39
C HIS A 74 -1.76 -10.98 -1.20
N ALA A 75 -0.86 -11.78 -0.63
CA ALA A 75 -1.09 -13.21 -0.37
C ALA A 75 -2.01 -13.48 0.84
N LYS A 76 -1.97 -12.61 1.85
CA LYS A 76 -2.60 -12.73 3.18
C LYS A 76 -3.18 -11.37 3.58
N PHE A 77 -4.27 -11.00 2.89
CA PHE A 77 -4.95 -9.69 2.96
C PHE A 77 -5.15 -9.06 4.36
N ASN A 78 -5.21 -9.86 5.42
CA ASN A 78 -5.45 -9.37 6.79
C ASN A 78 -4.20 -8.82 7.50
N TRP A 79 -3.07 -8.69 6.80
CA TRP A 79 -1.79 -8.32 7.40
C TRP A 79 -1.03 -7.30 6.57
N ASN A 80 -0.08 -6.60 7.19
CA ASN A 80 0.85 -5.67 6.56
C ASN A 80 0.14 -4.59 5.72
N PHE A 81 -0.78 -3.86 6.34
CA PHE A 81 -1.55 -2.80 5.65
C PHE A 81 -0.69 -1.57 5.31
N GLY A 82 0.40 -1.37 6.03
CA GLY A 82 1.32 -0.26 5.80
C GLY A 82 2.38 -0.58 4.77
N SER A 83 2.81 0.44 4.02
CA SER A 83 4.03 0.37 3.20
C SER A 83 5.31 0.26 4.03
N SER A 84 5.22 0.63 5.32
CA SER A 84 6.27 0.51 6.33
C SER A 84 5.74 -0.29 7.52
N PRO A 85 6.57 -1.16 8.12
CA PRO A 85 6.17 -2.00 9.25
C PRO A 85 5.86 -1.21 10.53
N LEU A 86 6.18 0.09 10.60
CA LEU A 86 5.96 0.91 11.78
C LEU A 86 4.50 0.86 12.26
N TRP A 87 3.57 1.18 11.37
CA TRP A 87 2.15 1.25 11.72
C TRP A 87 1.55 -0.13 11.96
N ASP A 88 1.99 -1.14 11.21
CA ASP A 88 1.55 -2.52 11.44
C ASP A 88 2.02 -3.07 12.79
N LYS A 89 3.22 -2.69 13.25
CA LYS A 89 3.70 -3.04 14.59
C LYS A 89 2.92 -2.32 15.68
N VAL A 90 2.64 -1.02 15.50
CA VAL A 90 1.84 -0.20 16.44
C VAL A 90 0.40 -0.73 16.56
N MET A 91 -0.22 -1.02 15.42
CA MET A 91 -1.63 -1.44 15.35
C MET A 91 -1.82 -2.96 15.46
N ARG A 92 -0.72 -3.72 15.59
CA ARG A 92 -0.70 -5.19 15.69
C ARG A 92 -1.32 -5.91 14.48
N THR A 93 -1.03 -5.38 13.30
CA THR A 93 -1.41 -5.94 11.99
C THR A 93 -0.22 -6.46 11.19
N HIS A 94 0.96 -6.55 11.80
CA HIS A 94 2.14 -7.15 11.18
C HIS A 94 2.02 -8.68 11.12
N TYR A 95 2.38 -9.28 9.99
CA TYR A 95 2.35 -10.75 9.84
C TYR A 95 3.29 -11.42 10.86
N PRO A 96 2.81 -12.41 11.64
CA PRO A 96 3.66 -13.07 12.63
C PRO A 96 4.62 -14.04 11.93
N LYS A 97 5.91 -13.99 12.29
CA LYS A 97 6.95 -14.85 11.70
C LYS A 97 6.81 -16.33 12.07
N ASP A 98 5.97 -16.62 13.06
CA ASP A 98 5.84 -17.92 13.72
C ASP A 98 4.79 -18.81 13.03
N VAL A 99 4.19 -18.33 11.93
CA VAL A 99 3.04 -18.96 11.26
C VAL A 99 3.41 -19.58 9.90
N ASP A 100 4.67 -19.47 9.47
CA ASP A 100 5.16 -20.21 8.31
C ASP A 100 5.58 -21.64 8.72
N PRO A 101 5.05 -22.70 8.07
CA PRO A 101 5.48 -24.09 8.28
C PRO A 101 6.89 -24.38 7.75
#